data_AF-A0A7J4KIM7-F1
#
_entry.id   AF-A0A7J4KIM7-F1
#
_cell.length_a   1.000
_cell.length_b   1.000
_cell.length_c   1.000
_cell.angle_alpha   90.00
_cell.angle_beta   90.00
_cell.angle_gamma   90.00
#
_symmetry.space_group_name_H-M   'P 1'
#
loop_
_entity.id
_entity.type
_entity.pdbx_description
1 polymer ?
#
loop_
_entity_poly.entity_id
_entity_poly.type
_entity_poly.pdbx_seq_one_letter_code
_entity_poly.pdbx_strand_id
1 'polypeptide(L)'
;MQLLNCSKPEDHLGGVQKNALTFGYDDPVQGCVNDCFLIAALSSVAWGSNSRAKLTNGSTVTFYKPTGGTYPSVTTSLTFPMDSTPNLLYARSQGGYHWPLLYEKAYAIKNTNPRTDPPPYSAALNGGDGYNALIELTGFPVRIKKGVEIVNEKKVYTLPNLTDQTIFTDLGSYSGNKTKNAAVAMTRNSDELPPAYNKMLPAGLHPMHTYSILGKYSDGTKNYLVLRNPYRGIIPNPEPTDTAIVARPQALWEGIDLKTADGIFALLMNTFKECFAYYAVVKPTEGA
;
A
#
# COMPACT_ATOMS: atom_id res chain seq x y z
N MET A 1 -6.09 -17.49 -3.48
CA MET A 1 -6.04 -16.17 -4.15
C MET A 1 -5.30 -16.37 -5.46
N GLN A 2 -5.97 -16.25 -6.61
CA GLN A 2 -5.27 -16.31 -7.89
C GLN A 2 -4.60 -14.95 -8.09
N LEU A 3 -3.35 -14.83 -7.63
CA LEU A 3 -2.48 -13.71 -8.00
C LEU A 3 -2.42 -13.65 -9.53
N LEU A 4 -2.19 -12.46 -10.09
CA LEU A 4 -1.81 -12.34 -11.50
C LEU A 4 -0.67 -13.34 -11.76
N ASN A 5 -0.74 -14.09 -12.86
CA ASN A 5 0.14 -15.24 -13.06
C ASN A 5 1.58 -14.78 -13.37
N CYS A 6 2.42 -14.68 -12.35
CA CYS A 6 3.86 -14.39 -12.46
C CYS A 6 4.67 -15.52 -13.14
N SER A 7 4.04 -16.65 -13.47
CA SER A 7 4.67 -17.73 -14.25
C SER A 7 4.71 -17.47 -15.75
N LYS A 8 4.09 -16.37 -16.23
CA LYS A 8 4.25 -15.96 -17.62
C LYS A 8 5.71 -15.57 -17.84
N PRO A 9 6.40 -16.13 -18.86
CA PRO A 9 7.77 -15.75 -19.13
C PRO A 9 7.88 -14.24 -19.38
N GLU A 10 8.99 -13.66 -18.94
CA GLU A 10 9.38 -12.31 -19.37
C GLU A 10 9.74 -12.39 -20.86
N ASP A 11 8.73 -12.26 -21.72
CA ASP A 11 8.87 -12.57 -23.14
C ASP A 11 9.66 -11.49 -23.89
N HIS A 12 9.55 -10.23 -23.44
CA HIS A 12 10.27 -9.09 -23.99
C HIS A 12 10.24 -7.86 -23.07
N LEU A 13 11.07 -6.87 -23.42
CA LEU A 13 11.14 -5.56 -22.79
C LEU A 13 10.46 -4.49 -23.65
N GLY A 14 9.48 -3.77 -23.10
CA GLY A 14 8.80 -2.66 -23.79
C GLY A 14 9.15 -1.28 -23.23
N GLY A 15 9.28 -0.28 -24.10
CA GLY A 15 9.57 1.11 -23.74
C GLY A 15 8.33 1.88 -23.28
N VAL A 16 8.49 2.78 -22.30
CA VAL A 16 7.39 3.59 -21.76
C VAL A 16 7.65 5.10 -21.91
N GLN A 17 6.61 5.87 -22.26
CA GLN A 17 6.71 7.33 -22.40
C GLN A 17 6.67 8.08 -21.06
N LYS A 18 7.40 9.20 -21.01
CA LYS A 18 7.44 10.13 -19.89
C LYS A 18 6.44 11.26 -20.14
N ASN A 19 5.36 11.36 -19.36
CA ASN A 19 4.47 12.53 -19.40
C ASN A 19 3.79 12.78 -18.04
N ALA A 20 3.61 14.07 -17.72
CA ALA A 20 2.99 14.68 -16.53
C ALA A 20 3.70 14.59 -15.16
N LEU A 21 3.62 15.71 -14.43
CA LEU A 21 4.39 16.13 -13.24
C LEU A 21 3.66 15.87 -11.90
N THR A 22 2.62 15.04 -11.90
CA THR A 22 1.77 14.80 -10.72
C THR A 22 1.59 13.32 -10.46
N PHE A 23 1.99 12.87 -9.27
CA PHE A 23 1.81 11.50 -8.82
C PHE A 23 0.41 11.31 -8.23
N GLY A 24 -0.44 10.55 -8.92
CA GLY A 24 -1.79 10.22 -8.45
C GLY A 24 -1.77 9.11 -7.41
N TYR A 25 -2.60 9.21 -6.37
CA TYR A 25 -2.70 8.17 -5.35
C TYR A 25 -3.30 6.87 -5.89
N ASP A 26 -4.08 6.95 -6.95
CA ASP A 26 -4.75 5.82 -7.58
C ASP A 26 -3.93 5.19 -8.71
N ASP A 27 -2.80 5.80 -9.08
CA ASP A 27 -1.85 5.27 -10.06
C ASP A 27 -1.26 3.93 -9.62
N PRO A 28 -0.71 3.73 -8.40
CA PRO A 28 -0.02 2.50 -8.05
C PRO A 28 -1.00 1.32 -7.98
N VAL A 29 -0.92 0.43 -8.96
CA VAL A 29 -1.69 -0.81 -9.02
C VAL A 29 -0.72 -1.97 -9.05
N GLN A 30 -0.92 -2.92 -8.13
CA GLN A 30 -0.03 -4.07 -7.96
C GLN A 30 -0.12 -5.02 -9.15
N GLY A 31 1.03 -5.59 -9.52
CA GLY A 31 1.13 -6.64 -10.53
C GLY A 31 1.08 -8.03 -9.94
N CYS A 32 1.86 -8.94 -10.53
CA CYS A 32 1.91 -10.34 -10.12
C CYS A 32 2.82 -10.64 -8.92
N VAL A 33 3.65 -9.69 -8.49
CA VAL A 33 4.58 -9.85 -7.36
C VAL A 33 3.88 -9.52 -6.03
N ASN A 34 4.32 -10.18 -4.95
CA ASN A 34 3.74 -10.01 -3.61
C ASN A 34 4.29 -8.77 -2.88
N ASP A 35 4.22 -7.62 -3.52
CA ASP A 35 4.81 -6.36 -3.05
C ASP A 35 3.76 -5.34 -2.58
N CYS A 36 2.58 -5.82 -2.17
CA CYS A 36 1.46 -4.98 -1.69
C CYS A 36 1.89 -3.90 -0.70
N PHE A 37 2.89 -4.19 0.14
CA PHE A 37 3.48 -3.26 1.10
C PHE A 37 4.08 -2.01 0.45
N LEU A 38 4.74 -2.18 -0.69
CA LEU A 38 5.35 -1.09 -1.46
C LEU A 38 4.30 -0.32 -2.24
N ILE A 39 3.42 -1.02 -2.96
CA ILE A 39 2.38 -0.37 -3.79
C ILE A 39 1.40 0.45 -2.93
N ALA A 40 0.98 -0.10 -1.79
CA ALA A 40 0.15 0.63 -0.83
C ALA A 40 0.90 1.84 -0.26
N ALA A 41 2.19 1.71 0.06
CA ALA A 41 2.99 2.84 0.54
C ALA A 41 3.15 3.94 -0.52
N LEU A 42 3.40 3.59 -1.80
CA LEU A 42 3.47 4.54 -2.91
C LEU A 42 2.17 5.33 -3.06
N SER A 43 1.03 4.63 -3.01
CA SER A 43 -0.29 5.26 -3.06
C SER A 43 -0.50 6.22 -1.88
N SER A 44 -0.13 5.82 -0.67
CA SER A 44 -0.20 6.67 0.53
C SER A 44 0.74 7.88 0.46
N VAL A 45 1.93 7.75 -0.14
CA VAL A 45 2.85 8.87 -0.35
C VAL A 45 2.28 9.85 -1.36
N ALA A 46 1.77 9.37 -2.50
CA ALA A 46 1.10 10.24 -3.47
C ALA A 46 -0.15 10.94 -2.88
N TRP A 47 -0.84 10.29 -1.93
CA TRP A 47 -2.00 10.87 -1.23
C TRP A 47 -1.64 11.96 -0.21
N GLY A 48 -0.82 11.61 0.77
CA GLY A 48 -0.58 12.41 1.97
C GLY A 48 0.86 12.88 2.13
N SER A 49 1.76 12.62 1.20
CA SER A 49 3.16 13.07 1.30
C SER A 49 3.74 13.30 -0.10
N ASN A 50 2.93 13.89 -0.99
CA ASN A 50 3.17 13.88 -2.44
C ASN A 50 4.54 14.49 -2.81
N SER A 51 4.98 15.51 -2.07
CA SER A 51 6.31 16.12 -2.23
C SER A 51 7.49 15.16 -2.07
N ARG A 52 7.27 13.99 -1.46
CA ARG A 52 8.27 12.92 -1.33
C ARG A 52 8.27 11.93 -2.50
N ALA A 53 7.17 11.82 -3.24
CA ALA A 53 7.22 11.15 -4.53
C ALA A 53 7.96 12.08 -5.51
N LYS A 54 9.12 11.64 -6.01
CA LYS A 54 9.99 12.41 -6.91
C LYS A 54 10.88 11.48 -7.73
N LEU A 55 10.84 11.67 -9.04
CA LEU A 55 11.81 11.10 -9.97
C LEU A 55 12.80 12.17 -10.41
N THR A 56 14.09 11.94 -10.18
CA THR A 56 15.16 12.80 -10.71
C THR A 56 15.50 12.32 -12.12
N ASN A 57 15.72 13.25 -13.06
CA ASN A 57 15.97 12.95 -14.48
C ASN A 57 14.89 12.08 -15.17
N GLY A 58 13.75 11.82 -14.54
CA GLY A 58 12.64 11.04 -15.06
C GLY A 58 12.69 9.53 -14.82
N SER A 59 13.79 8.97 -14.29
CA SER A 59 13.90 7.53 -13.98
C SER A 59 14.81 7.19 -12.80
N THR A 60 15.36 8.21 -12.13
CA THR A 60 16.19 8.03 -10.94
C THR A 60 15.37 8.20 -9.66
N VAL A 61 15.40 7.19 -8.80
CA VAL A 61 14.76 7.18 -7.49
C VAL A 61 15.82 7.25 -6.39
N THR A 62 15.55 8.03 -5.36
CA THR A 62 16.36 8.04 -4.12
C THR A 62 15.51 7.54 -2.98
N PHE A 63 16.01 6.53 -2.26
CA PHE A 63 15.39 5.99 -1.06
C PHE A 63 16.14 6.45 0.18
N TYR A 64 15.43 6.53 1.30
CA TYR A 64 15.95 6.93 2.59
C TYR A 64 16.29 5.74 3.46
N LYS A 65 17.31 5.87 4.30
CA LYS A 65 17.67 4.84 5.28
C LYS A 65 16.87 5.05 6.57
N PRO A 66 16.43 3.97 7.26
CA PRO A 66 15.78 4.10 8.56
C PRO A 66 16.63 4.79 9.63
N THR A 67 17.96 4.70 9.51
CA THR A 67 18.93 5.34 10.42
C THR A 67 19.25 6.79 10.06
N GLY A 68 18.57 7.36 9.07
CA GLY A 68 18.90 8.67 8.50
C GLY A 68 19.86 8.60 7.31
N GLY A 69 19.77 9.62 6.44
CA GLY A 69 20.46 9.68 5.16
C GLY A 69 19.75 8.91 4.04
N THR A 70 20.45 8.72 2.92
CA THR A 70 19.90 8.06 1.72
C THR A 70 20.70 6.82 1.34
N TYR A 71 20.03 5.89 0.64
CA TYR A 71 20.71 4.89 -0.17
C TYR A 71 21.31 5.56 -1.42
N PRO A 72 22.31 4.93 -2.08
CA PRO A 72 22.72 5.37 -3.41
C PRO A 72 21.51 5.39 -4.35
N SER A 73 21.34 6.49 -5.07
CA SER A 73 20.24 6.64 -6.04
C SER A 73 20.29 5.53 -7.08
N VAL A 74 19.11 5.10 -7.51
CA VAL A 74 18.94 4.04 -8.52
C VAL A 74 18.34 4.66 -9.76
N THR A 75 19.08 4.65 -10.86
CA THR A 75 18.58 5.01 -12.18
C THR A 75 18.12 3.74 -12.89
N THR A 76 16.88 3.76 -13.38
CA THR A 76 16.29 2.64 -14.11
C THR A 76 16.26 2.93 -15.61
N SER A 77 16.42 1.88 -16.41
CA SER A 77 16.00 1.89 -17.81
C SER A 77 14.48 1.95 -17.91
N LEU A 78 13.98 2.52 -19.01
CA LEU A 78 12.53 2.63 -19.30
C LEU A 78 11.96 1.39 -20.00
N THR A 79 12.64 0.25 -19.85
CA THR A 79 12.25 -1.05 -20.39
C THR A 79 11.73 -1.95 -19.29
N PHE A 80 10.57 -2.56 -19.50
CA PHE A 80 9.89 -3.36 -18.47
C PHE A 80 9.50 -4.74 -18.98
N PRO A 81 9.55 -5.77 -18.09
CA PRO A 81 9.05 -7.10 -18.43
C PRO A 81 7.56 -7.09 -18.77
N MET A 82 7.25 -7.69 -19.93
CA MET A 82 5.90 -7.86 -20.45
C MET A 82 5.63 -9.34 -20.74
N ASP A 83 4.37 -9.74 -20.73
CA ASP A 83 3.96 -11.02 -21.28
C ASP A 83 3.81 -10.99 -22.81
N SER A 84 3.58 -12.15 -23.42
CA SER A 84 3.28 -12.33 -24.85
C SER A 84 2.11 -11.51 -25.42
N THR A 85 1.28 -10.89 -24.56
CA THR A 85 0.15 -10.03 -24.93
C THR A 85 0.43 -8.55 -24.64
N PRO A 86 1.67 -8.12 -24.88
CA PRO A 86 2.32 -6.90 -24.35
C PRO A 86 1.79 -6.30 -23.03
N ASN A 87 1.34 -7.12 -22.07
CA ASN A 87 0.88 -6.61 -20.79
C ASN A 87 2.03 -6.53 -19.79
N LEU A 88 2.12 -5.42 -19.07
CA LEU A 88 3.04 -5.26 -17.95
C LEU A 88 2.78 -6.31 -16.87
N LEU A 89 3.83 -7.03 -16.45
CA LEU A 89 3.73 -8.11 -15.47
C LEU A 89 3.63 -7.59 -14.02
N TYR A 90 4.35 -6.51 -13.71
CA TYR A 90 4.49 -5.96 -12.37
C TYR A 90 3.57 -4.75 -12.16
N ALA A 91 3.98 -3.76 -11.37
CA ALA A 91 3.17 -2.58 -11.11
C ALA A 91 2.68 -1.94 -12.42
N ARG A 92 1.58 -1.19 -12.32
CA ARG A 92 1.06 -0.38 -13.41
C ARG A 92 0.51 0.94 -12.91
N SER A 93 0.31 1.86 -13.85
CA SER A 93 -0.39 3.13 -13.65
C SER A 93 -1.70 3.13 -14.44
N GLN A 94 -2.69 3.88 -13.98
CA GLN A 94 -3.94 4.09 -14.74
C GLN A 94 -3.88 5.30 -15.68
N GLY A 95 -2.86 6.16 -15.59
CA GLY A 95 -2.79 7.44 -16.31
C GLY A 95 -1.74 7.53 -17.42
N GLY A 96 -1.22 6.41 -17.92
CA GLY A 96 -0.19 6.37 -18.97
C GLY A 96 1.23 6.78 -18.51
N TYR A 97 1.40 7.32 -17.29
CA TYR A 97 2.71 7.54 -16.69
C TYR A 97 3.05 6.48 -15.64
N HIS A 98 4.03 5.64 -15.97
CA HIS A 98 4.36 4.43 -15.24
C HIS A 98 5.34 4.66 -14.08
N TRP A 99 5.17 5.77 -13.35
CA TRP A 99 6.01 6.07 -12.20
C TRP A 99 5.98 4.98 -11.11
N PRO A 100 4.86 4.26 -10.84
CA PRO A 100 4.89 3.19 -9.83
C PRO A 100 5.85 2.07 -10.22
N LEU A 101 5.97 1.76 -11.52
CA LEU A 101 6.90 0.75 -12.04
C LEU A 101 8.35 1.19 -11.87
N LEU A 102 8.65 2.47 -12.12
CA LEU A 102 9.99 3.00 -11.93
C LEU A 102 10.41 2.88 -10.46
N TYR A 103 9.49 3.15 -9.54
CA TYR A 103 9.71 2.97 -8.11
C TYR A 103 9.87 1.50 -7.71
N GLU A 104 8.97 0.62 -8.16
CA GLU A 104 9.01 -0.82 -7.89
C GLU A 104 10.32 -1.44 -8.40
N LYS A 105 10.69 -1.14 -9.64
CA LYS A 105 11.95 -1.57 -10.25
C LYS A 105 13.16 -1.04 -9.48
N ALA A 106 13.19 0.25 -9.17
CA ALA A 106 14.29 0.84 -8.41
C ALA A 106 14.42 0.24 -7.01
N TYR A 107 13.30 -0.07 -6.36
CA TYR A 107 13.26 -0.72 -5.05
C TYR A 107 13.80 -2.15 -5.11
N ALA A 108 13.42 -2.91 -6.15
CA ALA A 108 13.96 -4.25 -6.40
C ALA A 108 15.47 -4.22 -6.64
N ILE A 109 15.97 -3.33 -7.50
CA ILE A 109 17.41 -3.13 -7.75
C ILE A 109 18.15 -2.80 -6.45
N LYS A 110 17.59 -1.89 -5.64
CA LYS A 110 18.18 -1.47 -4.35
C LYS A 110 18.34 -2.67 -3.39
N ASN A 111 17.41 -3.62 -3.41
CA ASN A 111 17.34 -4.78 -2.51
C ASN A 111 18.16 -5.99 -2.98
N THR A 112 18.72 -5.98 -4.18
CA THR A 112 19.44 -7.12 -4.75
C THR A 112 20.95 -6.90 -4.83
N ASN A 113 21.71 -7.99 -4.75
CA ASN A 113 23.14 -8.02 -5.03
C ASN A 113 23.46 -9.27 -5.88
N PRO A 114 24.03 -9.14 -7.10
CA PRO A 114 24.38 -7.88 -7.78
C PRO A 114 23.14 -7.03 -8.12
N ARG A 115 23.35 -5.72 -8.29
CA ARG A 115 22.31 -4.78 -8.74
C ARG A 115 22.20 -4.87 -10.27
N THR A 116 21.07 -5.38 -10.79
CA THR A 116 20.85 -5.57 -12.24
C THR A 116 19.57 -4.89 -12.71
N ASP A 117 19.55 -4.47 -13.97
CA ASP A 117 18.36 -3.90 -14.63
C ASP A 117 18.09 -4.70 -15.93
N PRO A 118 17.03 -5.54 -15.99
CA PRO A 118 15.99 -5.72 -14.97
C PRO A 118 16.47 -6.46 -13.70
N PRO A 119 15.85 -6.20 -12.53
CA PRO A 119 16.12 -6.92 -11.29
C PRO A 119 15.30 -8.22 -11.20
N PRO A 120 15.69 -9.18 -10.35
CA PRO A 120 14.86 -10.35 -10.02
C PRO A 120 13.69 -9.96 -9.08
N TYR A 121 12.63 -9.36 -9.63
CA TYR A 121 11.50 -8.78 -8.88
C TYR A 121 10.93 -9.70 -7.79
N SER A 122 10.58 -10.94 -8.15
CA SER A 122 9.98 -11.89 -7.20
C SER A 122 10.91 -12.24 -6.03
N ALA A 123 12.22 -12.32 -6.26
CA ALA A 123 13.17 -12.55 -5.16
C ALA A 123 13.37 -11.29 -4.30
N ALA A 124 13.27 -10.10 -4.91
CA ALA A 124 13.56 -8.83 -4.27
C ALA A 124 12.37 -8.23 -3.47
N LEU A 125 11.14 -8.58 -3.85
CA LEU A 125 9.91 -7.91 -3.39
C LEU A 125 8.85 -8.86 -2.81
N ASN A 126 9.13 -10.16 -2.66
CA ASN A 126 8.15 -11.11 -2.11
C ASN A 126 8.00 -10.95 -0.58
N GLY A 127 7.05 -10.12 -0.17
CA GLY A 127 6.77 -9.81 1.22
C GLY A 127 7.61 -8.67 1.77
N GLY A 128 7.03 -7.92 2.70
CA GLY A 128 7.66 -6.76 3.32
C GLY A 128 6.70 -6.01 4.23
N ASP A 129 7.23 -5.00 4.92
CA ASP A 129 6.49 -4.18 5.86
C ASP A 129 6.15 -2.82 5.24
N GLY A 130 4.87 -2.45 5.20
CA GLY A 130 4.42 -1.19 4.64
C GLY A 130 5.00 0.02 5.39
N TYR A 131 5.23 -0.09 6.71
CA TYR A 131 5.85 0.98 7.48
C TYR A 131 7.33 1.18 7.15
N ASN A 132 8.07 0.12 6.82
CA ASN A 132 9.45 0.24 6.35
C ASN A 132 9.48 0.90 4.97
N ALA A 133 8.57 0.51 4.05
CA ALA A 133 8.43 1.18 2.77
C ALA A 133 8.08 2.68 2.93
N LEU A 134 7.20 3.05 3.87
CA LEU A 134 6.93 4.46 4.16
C LEU A 134 8.19 5.22 4.61
N ILE A 135 9.00 4.63 5.49
CA ILE A 135 10.28 5.23 5.92
C ILE A 135 11.20 5.42 4.72
N GLU A 136 11.37 4.39 3.89
CA GLU A 136 12.31 4.45 2.78
C GLU A 136 11.85 5.36 1.63
N LEU A 137 10.55 5.52 1.43
CA LEU A 137 10.00 6.43 0.42
C LEU A 137 10.00 7.88 0.89
N THR A 138 9.87 8.13 2.20
CA THR A 138 9.65 9.49 2.72
C THR A 138 10.80 10.03 3.57
N GLY A 139 11.68 9.20 4.08
CA GLY A 139 12.71 9.59 5.05
C GLY A 139 12.17 10.17 6.35
N PHE A 140 10.86 10.11 6.58
CA PHE A 140 10.24 10.60 7.80
C PHE A 140 10.13 9.49 8.84
N PRO A 141 10.16 9.84 10.14
CA PRO A 141 9.85 8.87 11.17
C PRO A 141 8.39 8.42 11.03
N VAL A 142 8.15 7.16 11.35
CA VAL A 142 6.82 6.56 11.29
C VAL A 142 6.37 6.19 12.68
N ARG A 143 5.14 6.56 13.01
CA ARG A 143 4.45 6.06 14.19
C ARG A 143 3.76 4.75 13.83
N ILE A 144 4.12 3.68 14.51
CA ILE A 144 3.56 2.34 14.30
C ILE A 144 2.72 1.98 15.52
N LYS A 145 1.51 1.48 15.30
CA LYS A 145 0.69 0.84 16.32
C LYS A 145 0.55 -0.63 16.00
N LYS A 146 1.16 -1.45 16.85
CA LYS A 146 1.23 -2.90 16.73
C LYS A 146 1.26 -3.49 18.14
N GLY A 147 0.39 -4.45 18.39
CA GLY A 147 0.39 -5.34 19.53
C GLY A 147 1.11 -6.64 19.17
N VAL A 148 1.53 -7.37 20.21
CA VAL A 148 2.12 -8.71 20.06
C VAL A 148 1.44 -9.62 21.07
N GLU A 149 0.93 -10.73 20.57
CA GLU A 149 0.42 -11.84 21.37
C GLU A 149 1.31 -13.05 21.14
N ILE A 150 1.52 -13.86 22.17
CA ILE A 150 2.22 -15.14 22.04
C ILE A 150 1.17 -16.23 22.08
N VAL A 151 1.08 -17.00 21.01
CA VAL A 151 0.10 -18.09 20.93
C VAL A 151 0.75 -19.33 20.34
N ASN A 152 0.66 -20.44 21.09
CA ASN A 152 1.40 -21.67 20.81
C ASN A 152 2.89 -21.40 20.52
N GLU A 153 3.52 -20.58 21.37
CA GLU A 153 4.93 -20.16 21.26
C GLU A 153 5.27 -19.34 20.00
N LYS A 154 4.28 -19.00 19.17
CA LYS A 154 4.45 -18.13 18.00
C LYS A 154 4.02 -16.71 18.31
N LYS A 155 4.77 -15.74 17.77
CA LYS A 155 4.41 -14.32 17.82
C LYS A 155 3.32 -14.04 16.80
N VAL A 156 2.23 -13.47 17.29
CA VAL A 156 1.11 -12.99 16.50
C VAL A 156 1.06 -11.47 16.62
N TYR A 157 0.91 -10.78 15.49
CA TYR A 157 0.70 -9.34 15.48
C TYR A 157 -0.79 -9.00 15.41
N THR A 158 -1.24 -8.18 16.35
CA THR A 158 -2.63 -7.70 16.47
C THR A 158 -2.61 -6.19 16.65
N LEU A 159 -3.75 -5.52 16.50
CA LEU A 159 -3.87 -4.16 17.03
C LEU A 159 -4.07 -4.21 18.54
N PRO A 160 -3.40 -3.32 19.31
CA PRO A 160 -3.71 -3.19 20.72
C PRO A 160 -5.17 -2.72 20.90
N ASN A 161 -5.72 -2.87 22.10
CA ASN A 161 -7.07 -2.39 22.39
C ASN A 161 -7.10 -0.85 22.34
N LEU A 162 -7.49 -0.30 21.19
CA LEU A 162 -7.53 1.13 20.91
C LEU A 162 -8.97 1.59 20.70
N THR A 163 -9.29 2.78 21.20
CA THR A 163 -10.54 3.46 20.86
C THR A 163 -10.45 4.02 19.43
N ASP A 164 -11.61 4.21 18.80
CA ASP A 164 -11.71 4.83 17.47
C ASP A 164 -11.04 6.21 17.47
N GLN A 165 -11.26 6.99 18.54
CA GLN A 165 -10.68 8.33 18.70
C GLN A 165 -9.16 8.27 18.79
N THR A 166 -8.59 7.30 19.49
CA THR A 166 -7.13 7.13 19.56
C THR A 166 -6.55 6.84 18.18
N ILE A 167 -7.20 5.97 17.39
CA ILE A 167 -6.76 5.68 16.01
C ILE A 167 -6.83 6.95 15.15
N PHE A 168 -7.93 7.69 15.21
CA PHE A 168 -8.06 8.93 14.45
C PHE A 168 -7.02 9.98 14.84
N THR A 169 -6.76 10.16 16.14
CA THR A 169 -5.73 11.07 16.64
C THR A 169 -4.33 10.62 16.22
N ASP A 170 -4.03 9.32 16.27
CA ASP A 170 -2.72 8.78 15.90
C ASP A 170 -2.44 8.94 14.41
N LEU A 171 -3.43 8.71 13.54
CA LEU A 171 -3.32 8.98 12.09
C LEU A 171 -3.05 10.47 11.79
N GLY A 172 -3.33 11.36 12.75
CA GLY A 172 -2.77 12.71 12.79
C GLY A 172 -3.64 13.75 12.10
N SER A 173 -3.00 14.65 11.36
CA SER A 173 -3.68 15.80 10.76
C SER A 173 -4.58 15.38 9.59
N TYR A 174 -5.73 16.02 9.45
CA TYR A 174 -6.65 15.82 8.34
C TYR A 174 -6.88 17.12 7.56
N SER A 175 -7.09 16.99 6.24
CA SER A 175 -7.69 18.04 5.41
C SER A 175 -9.10 17.55 5.08
N GLY A 176 -10.12 18.15 5.70
CA GLY A 176 -11.44 17.53 5.77
C GLY A 176 -11.35 16.19 6.48
N ASN A 177 -11.74 15.11 5.79
CA ASN A 177 -11.63 13.75 6.27
C ASN A 177 -10.42 12.97 5.72
N LYS A 178 -9.63 13.58 4.84
CA LYS A 178 -8.43 12.99 4.22
C LYS A 178 -7.25 13.03 5.18
N THR A 179 -6.48 11.94 5.29
CA THR A 179 -5.18 11.96 5.98
C THR A 179 -4.23 12.94 5.30
N LYS A 180 -3.57 13.81 6.08
CA LYS A 180 -2.52 14.71 5.56
C LYS A 180 -1.15 14.06 5.44
N ASN A 181 -0.94 12.89 6.06
CA ASN A 181 0.33 12.17 6.06
C ASN A 181 0.12 10.77 5.48
N ALA A 182 1.13 10.24 4.79
CA ALA A 182 1.09 8.89 4.27
C ALA A 182 0.91 7.85 5.40
N ALA A 183 -0.07 6.97 5.25
CA ALA A 183 -0.40 5.94 6.23
C ALA A 183 -0.79 4.62 5.57
N VAL A 184 -0.46 3.51 6.20
CA VAL A 184 -0.76 2.15 5.73
C VAL A 184 -1.24 1.29 6.88
N ALA A 185 -1.96 0.21 6.57
CA ALA A 185 -2.32 -0.84 7.52
C ALA A 185 -2.15 -2.22 6.89
N MET A 186 -1.76 -3.20 7.69
CA MET A 186 -1.62 -4.58 7.23
C MET A 186 -2.60 -5.49 7.96
N THR A 187 -3.31 -6.32 7.22
CA THR A 187 -4.16 -7.37 7.80
C THR A 187 -3.31 -8.44 8.47
N ARG A 188 -3.88 -9.08 9.49
CA ARG A 188 -3.25 -10.23 10.14
C ARG A 188 -3.12 -11.43 9.21
N ASN A 189 -2.24 -12.35 9.57
CA ASN A 189 -2.20 -13.67 8.95
C ASN A 189 -3.30 -14.54 9.58
N SER A 190 -4.24 -15.07 8.79
CA SER A 190 -5.28 -15.99 9.31
C SER A 190 -4.69 -17.34 9.74
N ASP A 191 -3.58 -17.76 9.13
CA ASP A 191 -3.10 -19.14 9.20
C ASP A 191 -2.13 -19.35 10.39
N GLU A 192 -1.66 -18.27 11.01
CA GLU A 192 -0.80 -18.29 12.20
C GLU A 192 -1.58 -18.07 13.52
N LEU A 193 -2.90 -17.84 13.42
CA LEU A 193 -3.77 -17.64 14.58
C LEU A 193 -4.35 -18.99 15.03
N PRO A 194 -4.38 -19.29 16.34
CA PRO A 194 -5.14 -20.45 16.81
C PRO A 194 -6.63 -20.31 16.48
N PRO A 195 -7.40 -21.41 16.50
CA PRO A 195 -8.84 -21.39 16.17
C PRO A 195 -9.67 -20.34 16.91
N ALA A 196 -9.31 -20.00 18.16
CA ALA A 196 -9.97 -18.95 18.95
C ALA A 196 -9.73 -17.52 18.41
N TYR A 197 -8.66 -17.31 17.65
CA TYR A 197 -8.25 -16.03 17.07
C TYR A 197 -8.32 -16.00 15.55
N ASN A 198 -8.39 -17.16 14.90
CA ASN A 198 -8.62 -17.36 13.46
C ASN A 198 -10.07 -16.99 13.11
N LYS A 199 -10.44 -15.73 13.33
CA LYS A 199 -11.63 -15.18 12.70
C LYS A 199 -11.28 -15.04 11.22
N MET A 200 -12.02 -15.76 10.37
CA MET A 200 -11.94 -15.56 8.93
C MET A 200 -12.05 -14.07 8.64
N LEU A 201 -11.12 -13.56 7.83
CA LEU A 201 -11.26 -12.22 7.31
C LEU A 201 -12.58 -12.16 6.51
N PRO A 202 -13.36 -11.07 6.63
CA PRO A 202 -14.51 -10.86 5.77
C PRO A 202 -14.12 -11.00 4.30
N ALA A 203 -15.05 -11.50 3.48
CA ALA A 203 -14.85 -11.57 2.04
C ALA A 203 -14.44 -10.19 1.50
N GLY A 204 -13.41 -10.16 0.65
CA GLY A 204 -12.83 -8.93 0.12
C GLY A 204 -11.72 -8.29 0.97
N LEU A 205 -11.47 -8.78 2.19
CA LEU A 205 -10.21 -8.55 2.90
C LEU A 205 -9.27 -9.75 2.74
N HIS A 206 -8.03 -9.46 2.38
CA HIS A 206 -6.99 -10.47 2.15
C HIS A 206 -6.03 -10.57 3.34
N PRO A 207 -5.56 -11.76 3.71
CA PRO A 207 -4.58 -11.95 4.79
C PRO A 207 -3.20 -11.46 4.38
N MET A 208 -2.40 -11.01 5.36
CA MET A 208 -1.04 -10.51 5.16
C MET A 208 -0.93 -9.47 4.03
N HIS A 209 -1.93 -8.61 3.89
CA HIS A 209 -2.06 -7.68 2.78
C HIS A 209 -2.03 -6.25 3.30
N THR A 210 -1.25 -5.39 2.65
CA THR A 210 -1.12 -3.98 3.03
C THR A 210 -2.09 -3.12 2.24
N TYR A 211 -2.80 -2.24 2.94
CA TYR A 211 -3.73 -1.27 2.38
C TYR A 211 -3.23 0.15 2.68
N SER A 212 -3.49 1.09 1.78
CA SER A 212 -3.30 2.52 2.05
C SER A 212 -4.44 3.02 2.92
N ILE A 213 -4.16 3.89 3.89
CA ILE A 213 -5.19 4.60 4.68
C ILE A 213 -5.36 6.01 4.11
N LEU A 214 -6.50 6.26 3.48
CA LEU A 214 -6.81 7.53 2.83
C LEU A 214 -7.47 8.53 3.79
N GLY A 215 -8.14 8.05 4.84
CA GLY A 215 -8.85 8.95 5.73
C GLY A 215 -9.84 8.25 6.65
N LYS A 216 -10.75 9.06 7.17
CA LYS A 216 -11.84 8.62 8.04
C LYS A 216 -13.20 8.91 7.43
N TYR A 217 -14.21 8.18 7.85
CA TYR A 217 -15.59 8.47 7.51
C TYR A 217 -16.48 8.17 8.72
N SER A 218 -17.58 8.92 8.86
CA SER A 218 -18.63 8.63 9.83
C SER A 218 -19.99 8.89 9.19
N ASP A 219 -20.95 8.01 9.47
CA ASP A 219 -22.35 8.17 9.10
C ASP A 219 -23.19 8.80 10.23
N GLY A 220 -22.53 9.33 11.27
CA GLY A 220 -23.16 9.86 12.48
C GLY A 220 -23.37 8.83 13.60
N THR A 221 -23.33 7.54 13.29
CA THR A 221 -23.51 6.46 14.28
C THR A 221 -22.26 5.58 14.40
N LYS A 222 -21.61 5.30 13.28
CA LYS A 222 -20.44 4.43 13.16
C LYS A 222 -19.26 5.20 12.62
N ASN A 223 -18.07 4.73 12.99
CA ASN A 223 -16.80 5.24 12.49
C ASN A 223 -16.17 4.23 11.54
N TYR A 224 -15.54 4.76 10.50
CA TYR A 224 -14.93 3.99 9.44
C TYR A 224 -13.55 4.53 9.11
N LEU A 225 -12.65 3.67 8.67
CA LEU A 225 -11.43 4.06 7.96
C LEU A 225 -11.62 3.85 6.47
N VAL A 226 -11.22 4.84 5.68
CA VAL A 226 -11.20 4.72 4.23
C VAL A 226 -9.87 4.11 3.82
N LEU A 227 -9.94 2.92 3.24
CA LEU A 227 -8.81 2.10 2.84
C LEU A 227 -8.77 1.96 1.33
N ARG A 228 -7.57 1.76 0.78
CA ARG A 228 -7.37 1.37 -0.63
C ARG A 228 -6.60 0.06 -0.71
N ASN A 229 -7.17 -0.91 -1.41
CA ASN A 229 -6.49 -2.14 -1.79
C ASN A 229 -5.56 -1.86 -2.99
N PRO A 230 -4.25 -2.17 -2.92
CA PRO A 230 -3.32 -1.96 -4.02
C PRO A 230 -3.65 -2.77 -5.30
N TYR A 231 -4.54 -3.77 -5.24
CA TYR A 231 -5.03 -4.46 -6.43
C TYR A 231 -6.08 -3.67 -7.23
N ARG A 232 -6.73 -2.65 -6.64
CA ARG A 232 -7.66 -1.74 -7.36
C ARG A 232 -8.69 -2.42 -8.30
N GLY A 233 -9.24 -3.57 -7.91
CA GLY A 233 -10.23 -4.29 -8.73
C GLY A 233 -9.72 -5.13 -9.89
N ILE A 234 -8.41 -5.29 -10.05
CA ILE A 234 -7.83 -6.18 -11.07
C ILE A 234 -7.95 -7.67 -10.70
N ILE A 235 -8.26 -7.96 -9.44
CA ILE A 235 -8.53 -9.29 -8.93
C ILE A 235 -10.01 -9.42 -8.55
N PRO A 236 -10.58 -10.64 -8.57
CA PRO A 236 -11.91 -10.88 -8.01
C PRO A 236 -11.97 -10.48 -6.54
N ASN A 237 -13.08 -9.84 -6.13
CA ASN A 237 -13.35 -9.40 -4.76
C ASN A 237 -12.22 -8.52 -4.14
N PRO A 238 -11.93 -7.36 -4.75
CA PRO A 238 -10.86 -6.47 -4.29
C PRO A 238 -11.19 -5.71 -3.00
N GLU A 239 -12.45 -5.74 -2.57
CA GLU A 239 -12.93 -5.04 -1.39
C GLU A 239 -14.14 -5.74 -0.78
N PRO A 240 -14.43 -5.52 0.51
CA PRO A 240 -15.65 -6.02 1.12
C PRO A 240 -16.91 -5.34 0.58
N THR A 241 -17.96 -6.12 0.38
CA THR A 241 -19.27 -5.64 -0.13
C THR A 241 -20.38 -5.69 0.91
N ASP A 242 -20.16 -6.35 2.05
CA ASP A 242 -21.13 -6.46 3.13
C ASP A 242 -21.38 -5.10 3.81
N THR A 243 -22.57 -4.56 3.60
CA THR A 243 -23.01 -3.26 4.13
C THR A 243 -23.06 -3.21 5.67
N ALA A 244 -22.99 -4.35 6.36
CA ALA A 244 -22.83 -4.36 7.82
C ALA A 244 -21.46 -3.82 8.26
N ILE A 245 -20.43 -4.00 7.42
CA ILE A 245 -19.02 -3.67 7.73
C ILE A 245 -18.41 -2.63 6.79
N VAL A 246 -19.05 -2.31 5.66
CA VAL A 246 -18.63 -1.19 4.79
C VAL A 246 -19.69 -0.12 4.65
N ALA A 247 -19.28 1.14 4.69
CA ALA A 247 -20.15 2.26 4.38
C ALA A 247 -20.18 2.55 2.87
N ARG A 248 -21.38 2.85 2.36
CA ARG A 248 -21.64 3.24 0.96
C ARG A 248 -22.43 4.55 0.94
N PRO A 249 -21.80 5.71 1.28
CA PRO A 249 -22.49 7.00 1.26
C PRO A 249 -23.04 7.36 -0.12
N GLN A 250 -24.15 8.11 -0.14
CA GLN A 250 -24.75 8.59 -1.40
C GLN A 250 -23.90 9.67 -2.06
N ALA A 251 -23.34 10.58 -1.24
CA ALA A 251 -22.47 11.65 -1.69
C ALA A 251 -21.01 11.18 -1.81
N LEU A 252 -20.25 11.88 -2.65
CA LEU A 252 -18.81 11.68 -2.77
C LEU A 252 -18.11 11.97 -1.43
N TRP A 253 -17.25 11.06 -1.00
CA TRP A 253 -16.37 11.27 0.13
C TRP A 253 -15.08 11.92 -0.36
N GLU A 254 -14.86 13.20 -0.06
CA GLU A 254 -13.62 13.91 -0.44
C GLU A 254 -13.30 13.84 -1.95
N GLY A 255 -14.35 13.81 -2.78
CA GLY A 255 -14.27 13.67 -4.23
C GLY A 255 -14.24 12.23 -4.76
N ILE A 256 -14.29 11.22 -3.89
CA ILE A 256 -14.24 9.79 -4.25
C ILE A 256 -15.63 9.17 -4.08
N ASP A 257 -16.09 8.41 -5.09
CA ASP A 257 -17.31 7.62 -4.99
C ASP A 257 -17.04 6.26 -4.34
N LEU A 258 -17.31 6.15 -3.04
CA LEU A 258 -17.16 4.90 -2.27
C LEU A 258 -18.16 3.80 -2.65
N LYS A 259 -19.06 4.02 -3.61
CA LYS A 259 -19.90 2.96 -4.20
C LYS A 259 -19.22 2.25 -5.36
N THR A 260 -18.21 2.88 -5.96
CA THR A 260 -17.46 2.27 -7.06
C THR A 260 -16.60 1.14 -6.51
N ALA A 261 -16.70 -0.04 -7.11
CA ALA A 261 -15.90 -1.20 -6.73
C ALA A 261 -14.49 -1.12 -7.37
N ASP A 262 -13.71 -0.11 -7.00
CA ASP A 262 -12.36 0.13 -7.50
C ASP A 262 -11.27 -0.17 -6.46
N GLY A 263 -11.61 -0.84 -5.35
CA GLY A 263 -10.69 -1.17 -4.28
C GLY A 263 -10.57 -0.09 -3.22
N ILE A 264 -11.34 1.01 -3.29
CA ILE A 264 -11.43 2.03 -2.24
C ILE A 264 -12.75 1.89 -1.47
N PHE A 265 -12.66 1.66 -0.17
CA PHE A 265 -13.83 1.38 0.66
C PHE A 265 -13.68 1.95 2.07
N ALA A 266 -14.82 2.30 2.69
CA ALA A 266 -14.88 2.71 4.09
C ALA A 266 -15.20 1.51 4.99
N LEU A 267 -14.20 0.97 5.69
CA LEU A 267 -14.31 -0.19 6.56
C LEU A 267 -14.66 0.21 8.00
N LEU A 268 -15.64 -0.47 8.60
CA LEU A 268 -16.07 -0.25 9.97
C LEU A 268 -14.91 -0.41 10.95
N MET A 269 -14.77 0.53 11.89
CA MET A 269 -13.63 0.57 12.81
C MET A 269 -13.50 -0.69 13.67
N ASN A 270 -14.61 -1.30 14.08
CA ASN A 270 -14.56 -2.57 14.81
C ASN A 270 -13.97 -3.69 13.94
N THR A 271 -14.41 -3.81 12.69
CA THR A 271 -13.85 -4.76 11.73
C THR A 271 -12.36 -4.51 11.50
N PHE A 272 -11.96 -3.24 11.37
CA PHE A 272 -10.55 -2.87 11.24
C PHE A 272 -9.71 -3.31 12.45
N LYS A 273 -10.14 -3.00 13.68
CA LYS A 273 -9.44 -3.38 14.92
C LYS A 273 -9.29 -4.89 15.07
N GLU A 274 -10.27 -5.66 14.60
CA GLU A 274 -10.24 -7.13 14.65
C GLU A 274 -9.36 -7.77 13.56
N CYS A 275 -9.31 -7.18 12.37
CA CYS A 275 -8.70 -7.81 11.20
C CYS A 275 -7.24 -7.39 10.96
N PHE A 276 -6.79 -6.27 11.52
CA PHE A 276 -5.48 -5.71 11.21
C PHE A 276 -4.42 -6.05 12.27
N ALA A 277 -3.21 -6.32 11.81
CA ALA A 277 -2.04 -6.61 12.63
C ALA A 277 -1.32 -5.32 13.07
N TYR A 278 -1.32 -4.31 12.21
CA TYR A 278 -0.79 -3.00 12.56
C TYR A 278 -1.35 -1.91 11.65
N TYR A 279 -1.19 -0.67 12.08
CA TYR A 279 -1.18 0.48 11.19
C TYR A 279 0.01 1.38 11.48
N ALA A 280 0.38 2.18 10.49
CA ALA A 280 1.52 3.05 10.55
C ALA A 280 1.25 4.36 9.80
N VAL A 281 1.78 5.46 10.32
CA VAL A 281 1.63 6.78 9.72
C VAL A 281 2.92 7.58 9.85
N VAL A 282 3.28 8.25 8.76
CA VAL A 282 4.39 9.18 8.70
C VAL A 282 4.16 10.39 9.62
N LYS A 283 5.21 10.83 10.31
CA LYS A 283 5.24 12.03 11.14
C LYS A 283 6.36 12.94 10.64
N PRO A 284 6.09 13.87 9.71
CA PRO A 284 7.08 14.84 9.29
C PRO A 284 7.58 15.62 10.52
N THR A 285 8.89 15.81 10.64
CA THR A 285 9.46 16.72 11.63
C THR A 285 9.13 18.15 11.22
N GLU A 286 8.64 18.98 12.16
CA GLU A 286 8.28 20.36 11.86
C GLU A 286 9.44 21.11 11.17
N GLY A 287 9.16 21.71 10.00
CA GLY A 287 10.14 22.46 9.20
C GLY A 287 10.81 21.72 8.04
N ALA A 288 10.39 20.49 7.70
CA ALA A 288 10.89 19.72 6.55
C ALA A 288 10.01 19.82 5.29
#